data_AF-A0A9W4RHZ3-F1
#
_entry.id   AF-A0A9W4RHZ3-F1
#
_cell.length_a   1.000
_cell.length_b   1.000
_cell.length_c   1.000
_cell.angle_alpha   90.00
_cell.angle_beta   90.00
_cell.angle_gamma   90.00
#
_symmetry.space_group_name_H-M   'P 1'
#
loop_
_entity.id
_entity.type
_entity.pdbx_description
1 polymer ?
#
loop_
_entity_poly.entity_id
_entity_poly.type
_entity_poly.pdbx_seq_one_letter_code
_entity_poly.pdbx_strand_id
1 'polypeptide(L)'
;NFYPVPPIIQAELYVRIPDDMRCLGKDTEWRGGFARQFQHIFLEGPVVDNLGDLYIVDVPYGRILRIDPGKTITVVATWDGEPNGLAATHDGHLVIADYKQRILSFDPSNQKIKPLITRRHLERFKGPNDLIVDSQGSIYFTDQGQSGMTDPTGKVYRLLAGGKLETIVENGVSPNGLVLSPDEKFLFVAMTRSNQVWRLPLHSDGTTTKAGVFFQSFGNAGPDGLAIDEEGSLFICHPSLGSVFVVDSNGIPKARIVSGTSGINLTNCCFGGPENKTVFITDSLEGNVQKVNWHCRGARSQPRLRTMASTPEYQPFLKYSDDPAAEETSPPQHPVKRRTTVLSHMLVFVATSLVWGVVVFLIVPSPMPTSSTQVSASTHPTILENHLAGIRHNVTSGKRLINCGNSTEEAKAQGCKYDILLNHWVPGPCFDKESVDEYRDDNSWGAFSDINMTHRLTIDEMSNRDFYWTSIRDHINHCAIMWRRQFYVLFDERRAMDTVVTSPGHTEHCSQYLMDVTEGMFKEPTKTMRGFAGCWIKD
;
A
#
# COMPACT_ATOMS: atom_id res chain seq x y z
N ASN A 1 28.89 -7.99 -23.87
CA ASN A 1 28.29 -6.67 -23.57
C ASN A 1 28.10 -5.91 -24.86
N PHE A 2 26.86 -5.56 -25.18
CA PHE A 2 26.47 -4.93 -26.46
C PHE A 2 26.67 -3.40 -26.48
N TYR A 3 27.26 -2.80 -25.43
CA TYR A 3 27.44 -1.35 -25.27
C TYR A 3 28.86 -1.03 -24.77
N PRO A 4 29.41 0.15 -25.09
CA PRO A 4 30.71 0.59 -24.57
C PRO A 4 30.69 0.70 -23.05
N VAL A 5 31.87 0.60 -22.43
CA VAL A 5 32.02 0.86 -21.00
C VAL A 5 31.64 2.32 -20.74
N PRO A 6 30.68 2.60 -19.84
CA PRO A 6 30.26 3.96 -19.56
C PRO A 6 31.42 4.76 -18.93
N PRO A 7 31.55 6.06 -19.24
CA PRO A 7 32.57 6.92 -18.63
C PRO A 7 32.41 6.99 -17.11
N ILE A 8 33.54 7.13 -16.42
CA ILE A 8 33.57 7.36 -14.98
C ILE A 8 33.61 8.87 -14.73
N ILE A 9 32.74 9.35 -13.84
CA ILE A 9 32.71 10.73 -13.38
C ILE A 9 33.00 10.72 -11.88
N GLN A 10 33.99 11.48 -11.45
CA GLN A 10 34.30 11.58 -10.03
C GLN A 10 33.48 12.71 -9.41
N ALA A 11 32.75 12.40 -8.32
CA ALA A 11 32.03 13.40 -7.56
C ALA A 11 33.00 14.28 -6.76
N GLU A 12 32.58 15.50 -6.44
CA GLU A 12 33.33 16.44 -5.61
C GLU A 12 32.68 16.54 -4.22
N LEU A 13 33.47 16.68 -3.17
CA LEU A 13 32.93 16.99 -1.84
C LEU A 13 32.24 18.36 -1.86
N TYR A 14 30.94 18.40 -1.56
CA TYR A 14 30.20 19.65 -1.41
C TYR A 14 30.38 20.19 0.02
N VAL A 15 30.03 19.39 1.03
CA VAL A 15 30.19 19.70 2.45
C VAL A 15 30.36 18.40 3.25
N ARG A 16 31.12 18.47 4.35
CA ARG A 16 31.17 17.43 5.38
C ARG A 16 30.51 17.97 6.63
N ILE A 17 29.63 17.20 7.26
CA ILE A 17 29.04 17.58 8.55
C ILE A 17 30.18 17.61 9.60
N PRO A 18 30.39 18.76 10.28
CA PRO A 18 31.40 18.92 11.32
C PRO A 18 31.24 17.91 12.46
N ASP A 19 32.35 17.53 13.10
CA ASP A 19 32.37 16.51 14.14
C ASP A 19 31.60 16.93 15.41
N ASP A 20 31.60 18.22 15.72
CA ASP A 20 30.85 18.81 16.84
C ASP A 20 29.33 18.84 16.60
N MET A 21 28.88 18.71 15.34
CA MET A 21 27.47 18.56 14.99
C MET A 21 26.99 17.11 14.94
N ARG A 22 27.92 16.13 15.06
CA ARG A 22 27.60 14.70 15.14
C ARG A 22 27.15 14.32 16.54
N CYS A 23 26.40 13.23 16.63
CA CYS A 23 25.83 12.78 17.89
C CYS A 23 26.76 11.81 18.63
N LEU A 24 28.03 12.18 18.76
CA LEU A 24 29.05 11.39 19.46
C LEU A 24 28.62 11.10 20.91
N GLY A 25 28.75 9.84 21.33
CA GLY A 25 28.36 9.39 22.66
C GLY A 25 26.85 9.32 22.91
N LYS A 26 26.01 9.53 21.89
CA LYS A 26 24.57 9.26 21.95
C LYS A 26 24.29 7.89 21.34
N ASP A 27 23.71 7.03 22.16
CA ASP A 27 23.18 5.75 21.71
C ASP A 27 21.96 5.94 20.82
N THR A 28 21.76 5.01 19.90
CA THR A 28 20.59 4.93 19.05
C THR A 28 20.15 3.47 18.94
N GLU A 29 18.84 3.23 18.92
CA GLU A 29 18.28 1.91 18.67
C GLU A 29 18.41 1.50 17.21
N TRP A 30 18.66 2.47 16.33
CA TRP A 30 18.92 2.26 14.93
C TRP A 30 20.26 1.53 14.78
N ARG A 31 20.17 0.22 14.57
CA ARG A 31 21.32 -0.68 14.40
C ARG A 31 21.38 -1.12 12.95
N GLY A 32 22.18 -0.44 12.13
CA GLY A 32 22.46 -0.95 10.80
C GLY A 32 23.56 -2.01 10.80
N GLY A 33 23.42 -3.01 9.92
CA GLY A 33 24.41 -4.08 9.70
C GLY A 33 25.62 -3.61 8.90
N PHE A 34 26.28 -2.52 9.31
CA PHE A 34 27.39 -1.94 8.58
C PHE A 34 28.68 -2.74 8.78
N ALA A 35 29.43 -2.94 7.70
CA ALA A 35 30.76 -3.52 7.75
C ALA A 35 31.83 -2.57 8.33
N ARG A 36 31.48 -1.28 8.51
CA ARG A 36 32.37 -0.24 9.04
C ARG A 36 31.82 0.31 10.36
N GLN A 37 32.72 0.87 11.17
CA GLN A 37 32.35 1.53 12.42
C GLN A 37 31.41 2.72 12.14
N PHE A 38 30.24 2.69 12.76
CA PHE A 38 29.25 3.76 12.68
C PHE A 38 29.82 5.08 13.22
N GLN A 39 29.71 6.16 12.45
CA GLN A 39 30.32 7.46 12.75
C GLN A 39 29.35 8.44 13.43
N HIS A 40 28.30 7.92 14.08
CA HIS A 40 27.27 8.74 14.76
C HIS A 40 26.59 9.76 13.84
N ILE A 41 26.36 9.34 12.59
CA ILE A 41 25.59 10.07 11.58
C ILE A 41 25.17 9.09 10.47
N PHE A 42 24.01 9.29 9.88
CA PHE A 42 23.65 8.64 8.63
C PHE A 42 22.74 9.55 7.80
N LEU A 43 23.32 10.18 6.77
CA LEU A 43 22.62 11.17 5.94
C LEU A 43 21.73 10.51 4.88
N GLU A 44 20.53 11.05 4.71
CA GLU A 44 19.54 10.56 3.74
C GLU A 44 18.65 11.68 3.18
N GLY A 45 17.81 11.32 2.20
CA GLY A 45 16.69 12.11 1.72
C GLY A 45 17.00 13.56 1.35
N PRO A 46 17.94 13.83 0.41
CA PRO A 46 18.29 15.19 0.03
C PRO A 46 17.18 15.86 -0.79
N VAL A 47 16.86 17.11 -0.48
CA VAL A 47 15.97 18.00 -1.27
C VAL A 47 16.61 19.38 -1.36
N VAL A 48 16.78 19.91 -2.57
CA VAL A 48 17.25 21.29 -2.80
C VAL A 48 16.09 22.16 -3.20
N ASP A 49 15.88 23.26 -2.48
CA ASP A 49 14.82 24.22 -2.81
C ASP A 49 15.25 25.25 -3.88
N ASN A 50 14.32 26.11 -4.29
CA ASN A 50 14.54 27.12 -5.32
C ASN A 50 15.42 28.31 -4.86
N LEU A 51 15.76 28.39 -3.57
CA LEU A 51 16.74 29.33 -3.03
C LEU A 51 18.14 28.71 -2.95
N GLY A 52 18.26 27.40 -3.21
CA GLY A 52 19.50 26.65 -3.17
C GLY A 52 19.81 26.07 -1.79
N ASP A 53 18.87 26.12 -0.84
CA ASP A 53 19.03 25.43 0.44
C ASP A 53 18.85 23.93 0.23
N LEU A 54 19.83 23.16 0.72
CA LEU A 54 19.78 21.71 0.74
C LEU A 54 19.29 21.23 2.11
N TYR A 55 18.18 20.50 2.11
CA TYR A 55 17.64 19.80 3.26
C TYR A 55 18.02 18.33 3.18
N ILE A 56 18.51 17.77 4.28
CA ILE A 56 18.87 16.35 4.43
C ILE A 56 18.46 15.87 5.81
N VAL A 57 18.22 14.59 5.96
CA VAL A 57 17.93 13.99 7.27
C VAL A 57 19.15 13.28 7.82
N ASP A 58 19.21 13.14 9.13
CA ASP A 58 20.13 12.25 9.83
C ASP A 58 19.30 11.20 10.57
N VAL A 59 19.18 10.03 9.93
CA VAL A 59 18.26 8.93 10.27
C VAL A 59 18.34 8.55 11.75
N PRO A 60 19.52 8.22 12.32
CA PRO A 60 19.61 7.55 13.61
C PRO A 60 19.29 8.49 14.78
N TYR A 61 19.19 9.79 14.51
CA TYR A 61 19.05 10.85 15.51
C TYR A 61 17.83 11.75 15.28
N GLY A 62 16.94 11.38 14.36
CA GLY A 62 15.62 12.00 14.28
C GLY A 62 15.66 13.50 13.96
N ARG A 63 16.44 13.92 12.97
CA ARG A 63 16.66 15.36 12.72
C ARG A 63 16.81 15.71 11.24
N ILE A 64 16.40 16.94 10.90
CA ILE A 64 16.60 17.55 9.57
C ILE A 64 17.70 18.62 9.69
N LEU A 65 18.67 18.55 8.80
CA LEU A 65 19.70 19.56 8.61
C LEU A 65 19.39 20.37 7.35
N ARG A 66 19.57 21.69 7.44
CA ARG A 66 19.57 22.63 6.30
C ARG A 66 21.00 23.10 6.07
N ILE A 67 21.44 23.05 4.81
CA ILE A 67 22.73 23.54 4.33
C ILE A 67 22.43 24.64 3.33
N ASP A 68 22.80 25.88 3.67
CA ASP A 68 22.59 27.02 2.76
C ASP A 68 23.62 27.03 1.61
N PRO A 69 23.46 27.88 0.58
CA PRO A 69 24.45 28.01 -0.50
C PRO A 69 25.84 28.45 -0.03
N GLY A 70 25.94 29.09 1.14
CA GLY A 70 27.19 29.44 1.83
C GLY A 70 27.80 28.27 2.62
N LYS A 71 27.15 27.10 2.61
CA LYS A 71 27.50 25.87 3.34
C LYS A 71 27.37 25.97 4.86
N THR A 72 26.59 26.94 5.37
CA THR A 72 26.23 26.98 6.79
C THR A 72 25.23 25.86 7.08
N ILE A 73 25.49 25.09 8.13
CA ILE A 73 24.68 23.93 8.51
C ILE A 73 23.86 24.27 9.74
N THR A 74 22.55 24.07 9.68
CA THR A 74 21.61 24.29 10.79
C THR A 74 20.73 23.07 11.00
N VAL A 75 20.56 22.62 12.24
CA VAL A 75 19.52 21.64 12.58
C VAL A 75 18.19 22.39 12.70
N VAL A 76 17.26 22.11 11.78
CA VAL A 76 15.98 22.84 11.68
C VAL A 76 14.82 22.09 12.33
N ALA A 77 15.00 20.82 12.67
CA ALA A 77 14.05 20.03 13.44
C ALA A 77 14.75 18.83 14.09
N THR A 78 14.28 18.44 15.28
CA THR A 78 14.68 17.22 15.99
C THR A 78 13.46 16.60 16.68
N TRP A 79 13.28 15.28 16.61
CA TRP A 79 12.20 14.53 17.24
C TRP A 79 12.62 13.08 17.51
N ASP A 80 11.76 12.32 18.20
CA ASP A 80 11.95 10.87 18.38
C ASP A 80 11.50 10.12 17.13
N GLY A 81 12.36 10.05 16.12
CA GLY A 81 12.05 9.39 14.86
C GLY A 81 13.29 8.92 14.11
N GLU A 82 13.05 8.28 12.98
CA GLU A 82 14.07 7.76 12.08
C GLU A 82 13.77 8.25 10.64
N PRO A 83 13.87 9.56 10.41
CA PRO A 83 13.60 10.16 9.10
C PRO A 83 14.55 9.60 8.06
N ASN A 84 14.05 9.31 6.87
CA ASN A 84 14.83 8.71 5.80
C ASN A 84 14.63 9.50 4.50
N GLY A 85 13.51 9.33 3.79
CA GLY A 85 13.19 10.13 2.61
C GLY A 85 12.57 11.51 2.92
N LEU A 86 12.86 12.49 2.07
CA LEU A 86 12.18 13.79 2.01
C LEU A 86 11.67 14.06 0.59
N ALA A 87 10.50 14.68 0.48
CA ALA A 87 10.08 15.38 -0.73
C ALA A 87 9.28 16.63 -0.37
N ALA A 88 9.29 17.61 -1.27
CA ALA A 88 8.53 18.82 -1.10
C ALA A 88 7.13 18.69 -1.72
N THR A 89 6.13 19.25 -1.04
CA THR A 89 4.79 19.44 -1.59
C THR A 89 4.70 20.78 -2.33
N HIS A 90 3.70 20.91 -3.19
CA HIS A 90 3.46 22.15 -3.95
C HIS A 90 3.16 23.38 -3.08
N ASP A 91 2.70 23.18 -1.85
CA ASP A 91 2.41 24.25 -0.89
C ASP A 91 3.60 24.60 0.04
N GLY A 92 4.77 24.03 -0.26
CA GLY A 92 6.05 24.38 0.36
C GLY A 92 6.33 23.70 1.70
N HIS A 93 5.60 22.65 2.06
CA HIS A 93 5.98 21.75 3.14
C HIS A 93 6.98 20.70 2.66
N LEU A 94 7.65 20.05 3.61
CA LEU A 94 8.33 18.79 3.36
C LEU A 94 7.47 17.64 3.90
N VAL A 95 7.42 16.53 3.17
CA VAL A 95 6.88 15.25 3.63
C VAL A 95 8.07 14.36 3.94
N ILE A 96 7.96 13.61 5.03
CA ILE A 96 9.04 12.78 5.57
C ILE A 96 8.58 11.33 5.57
N ALA A 97 9.36 10.45 4.94
CA ALA A 97 9.28 9.02 5.19
C ALA A 97 10.12 8.73 6.44
N ASP A 98 9.45 8.46 7.56
CA ASP A 98 10.10 8.17 8.83
C ASP A 98 9.86 6.69 9.19
N TYR A 99 10.94 5.94 9.34
CA TYR A 99 10.89 4.52 9.60
C TYR A 99 10.15 4.21 10.92
N LYS A 100 10.33 5.06 11.94
CA LYS A 100 9.74 4.92 13.27
C LYS A 100 8.37 5.58 13.39
N GLN A 101 8.15 6.73 12.76
CA GLN A 101 6.98 7.61 12.94
C GLN A 101 6.02 7.66 11.75
N ARG A 102 6.27 6.90 10.68
CA ARG A 102 5.44 6.75 9.48
C ARG A 102 5.62 7.92 8.50
N ILE A 103 4.55 8.41 7.88
CA ILE A 103 4.64 9.56 6.97
C ILE A 103 4.27 10.81 7.76
N LEU A 104 5.20 11.77 7.80
CA LEU A 104 5.05 13.03 8.52
C LEU A 104 5.03 14.20 7.53
N SER A 105 4.50 15.33 7.97
CA SER A 105 4.62 16.62 7.32
C SER A 105 5.40 17.57 8.22
N PHE A 106 6.30 18.35 7.61
CA PHE A 106 7.10 19.37 8.23
C PHE A 106 6.86 20.72 7.55
N ASP A 107 6.56 21.73 8.34
CA ASP A 107 6.43 23.13 7.89
C ASP A 107 7.73 23.89 8.20
N PRO A 108 8.58 24.19 7.19
CA PRO A 108 9.85 24.86 7.45
C PRO A 108 9.68 26.29 7.99
N SER A 109 8.51 26.92 7.84
CA SER A 109 8.26 28.29 8.33
C SER A 109 8.06 28.41 9.83
N ASN A 110 7.68 27.34 10.49
CA ASN A 110 7.46 27.31 11.94
C ASN A 110 8.08 26.08 12.62
N GLN A 111 8.81 25.28 11.86
CA GLN A 111 9.53 24.09 12.28
C GLN A 111 8.65 23.02 12.95
N LYS A 112 7.34 22.98 12.64
CA LYS A 112 6.42 21.99 13.21
C LYS A 112 6.39 20.72 12.38
N ILE A 113 6.52 19.59 13.06
CA ILE A 113 6.31 18.25 12.51
C ILE A 113 4.95 17.73 12.97
N LYS A 114 4.20 17.11 12.06
CA LYS A 114 2.90 16.48 12.35
C LYS A 114 2.75 15.18 11.57
N PRO A 115 2.02 14.19 12.08
CA PRO A 115 1.65 13.02 11.30
C PRO A 115 0.82 13.41 10.08
N LEU A 116 1.13 12.85 8.91
CA LEU A 116 0.33 12.99 7.69
C LEU A 116 -0.55 11.76 7.48
N ILE A 117 0.04 10.56 7.52
CA ILE A 117 -0.70 9.30 7.54
C ILE A 117 -0.01 8.31 8.47
N THR A 118 -0.79 7.71 9.38
CA THR A 118 -0.25 6.88 10.47
C THR A 118 -0.51 5.40 10.29
N ARG A 119 -1.56 5.04 9.54
CA ARG A 119 -2.03 3.66 9.39
C ARG A 119 -2.64 3.43 8.01
N ARG A 120 -2.58 2.16 7.58
CA ARG A 120 -3.45 1.62 6.55
C ARG A 120 -4.50 0.77 7.25
N HIS A 121 -5.76 1.19 7.19
CA HIS A 121 -6.81 0.64 8.06
C HIS A 121 -6.38 0.72 9.54
N LEU A 122 -6.23 -0.43 10.21
CA LEU A 122 -5.77 -0.51 11.60
C LEU A 122 -4.30 -0.93 11.75
N GLU A 123 -3.61 -1.22 10.64
CA GLU A 123 -2.23 -1.68 10.63
C GLU A 123 -1.24 -0.51 10.50
N ARG A 124 -0.07 -0.67 11.14
CA ARG A 124 1.06 0.25 10.96
C ARG A 124 1.85 -0.11 9.70
N PHE A 125 2.47 0.90 9.11
CA PHE A 125 3.53 0.68 8.13
C PHE A 125 4.73 0.01 8.81
N LYS A 126 5.41 -0.87 8.08
CA LYS A 126 6.53 -1.65 8.58
C LYS A 126 7.78 -0.80 8.81
N GLY A 127 7.97 0.22 7.99
CA GLY A 127 9.07 1.17 8.06
C GLY A 127 9.20 1.90 6.73
N PRO A 128 8.53 3.06 6.58
CA PRO A 128 8.69 3.89 5.40
C PRO A 128 10.13 4.31 5.18
N ASN A 129 10.53 4.37 3.91
CA ASN A 129 11.93 4.60 3.56
C ASN A 129 12.11 5.81 2.63
N ASP A 130 11.48 5.85 1.47
CA ASP A 130 11.56 7.01 0.58
C ASP A 130 10.19 7.44 0.04
N LEU A 131 10.08 8.66 -0.51
CA LEU A 131 8.86 9.20 -1.07
C LEU A 131 9.05 10.23 -2.19
N ILE A 132 8.04 10.39 -3.05
CA ILE A 132 7.98 11.43 -4.09
C ILE A 132 6.57 11.98 -4.24
N VAL A 133 6.45 13.24 -4.65
CA VAL A 133 5.18 13.91 -4.94
C VAL A 133 4.98 14.02 -6.45
N ASP A 134 3.81 13.62 -6.96
CA ASP A 134 3.43 13.78 -8.37
C ASP A 134 2.88 15.18 -8.67
N SER A 135 2.66 15.49 -9.95
CA SER A 135 2.14 16.77 -10.43
C SER A 135 0.72 17.08 -9.93
N GLN A 136 -0.02 16.07 -9.47
CA GLN A 136 -1.35 16.21 -8.88
C GLN A 136 -1.32 16.31 -7.35
N GLY A 137 -0.13 16.25 -6.74
CA GLY A 137 0.06 16.31 -5.29
C GLY A 137 -0.16 14.97 -4.58
N SER A 138 -0.23 13.86 -5.30
CA SER A 138 -0.23 12.52 -4.68
C SER A 138 1.17 12.17 -4.21
N ILE A 139 1.27 11.47 -3.07
CA ILE A 139 2.53 11.04 -2.48
C ILE A 139 2.70 9.55 -2.73
N TYR A 140 3.73 9.17 -3.47
CA TYR A 140 4.16 7.78 -3.55
C TYR A 140 5.24 7.53 -2.50
N PHE A 141 5.20 6.40 -1.81
CA PHE A 141 6.20 6.07 -0.81
C PHE A 141 6.45 4.57 -0.70
N THR A 142 7.68 4.20 -0.33
CA THR A 142 8.05 2.82 -0.03
C THR A 142 7.87 2.51 1.45
N ASP A 143 7.31 1.33 1.74
CA ASP A 143 7.20 0.74 3.06
C ASP A 143 8.08 -0.51 3.12
N GLN A 144 9.35 -0.29 3.47
CA GLN A 144 10.43 -1.25 3.31
C GLN A 144 10.39 -2.34 4.38
N GLY A 145 10.36 -1.95 5.66
CA GLY A 145 10.11 -2.87 6.77
C GLY A 145 11.08 -4.03 6.99
N GLN A 146 12.34 -3.90 6.55
CA GLN A 146 13.32 -5.00 6.47
C GLN A 146 12.88 -6.21 5.63
N SER A 147 11.94 -6.02 4.70
CA SER A 147 11.60 -7.04 3.70
C SER A 147 12.83 -7.42 2.86
N GLY A 148 12.81 -8.60 2.25
CA GLY A 148 13.94 -9.15 1.52
C GLY A 148 13.56 -10.33 0.62
N MET A 149 14.54 -11.04 0.07
CA MET A 149 14.26 -12.14 -0.85
C MET A 149 13.47 -13.30 -0.20
N THR A 150 13.69 -13.52 1.09
CA THR A 150 12.99 -14.55 1.89
C THR A 150 11.67 -14.06 2.48
N ASP A 151 11.41 -12.76 2.44
CA ASP A 151 10.19 -12.13 2.91
C ASP A 151 9.90 -10.90 2.03
N PRO A 152 9.40 -11.09 0.80
CA PRO A 152 9.26 -10.01 -0.17
C PRO A 152 8.01 -9.18 0.10
N THR A 153 7.66 -8.91 1.35
CA THR A 153 6.38 -8.30 1.74
C THR A 153 6.47 -6.78 1.95
N GLY A 154 7.52 -6.16 1.43
CA GLY A 154 7.64 -4.70 1.36
C GLY A 154 6.64 -4.14 0.35
N LYS A 155 6.18 -2.92 0.59
CA LYS A 155 5.09 -2.33 -0.22
C LYS A 155 5.47 -0.99 -0.81
N VAL A 156 4.76 -0.61 -1.87
CA VAL A 156 4.77 0.74 -2.41
C VAL A 156 3.33 1.24 -2.38
N TYR A 157 3.13 2.42 -1.82
CA TYR A 157 1.82 3.03 -1.70
C TYR A 157 1.74 4.32 -2.50
N ARG A 158 0.51 4.73 -2.81
CA ARG A 158 0.15 6.06 -3.32
C ARG A 158 -0.93 6.66 -2.42
N LEU A 159 -0.63 7.78 -1.79
CA LEU A 159 -1.59 8.60 -1.04
C LEU A 159 -2.08 9.72 -1.95
N LEU A 160 -3.34 9.66 -2.37
CA LEU A 160 -3.97 10.72 -3.16
C LEU A 160 -4.14 11.99 -2.32
N ALA A 161 -4.17 13.16 -2.98
CA ALA A 161 -4.42 14.44 -2.31
C ALA A 161 -5.74 14.46 -1.50
N GLY A 162 -6.74 13.66 -1.89
CA GLY A 162 -7.99 13.47 -1.14
C GLY A 162 -7.90 12.54 0.07
N GLY A 163 -6.72 12.00 0.39
CA GLY A 163 -6.46 11.15 1.56
C GLY A 163 -6.66 9.64 1.35
N LYS A 164 -7.08 9.20 0.15
CA LYS A 164 -7.19 7.78 -0.18
C LYS A 164 -5.79 7.17 -0.33
N LEU A 165 -5.54 6.09 0.41
CA LEU A 165 -4.29 5.33 0.31
C LEU A 165 -4.49 4.09 -0.56
N GLU A 166 -3.67 3.96 -1.59
CA GLU A 166 -3.69 2.86 -2.56
C GLU A 166 -2.39 2.08 -2.50
N THR A 167 -2.46 0.77 -2.73
CA THR A 167 -1.28 -0.10 -2.76
C THR A 167 -0.92 -0.37 -4.22
N ILE A 168 0.31 -0.03 -4.60
CA ILE A 168 0.84 -0.15 -5.97
C ILE A 168 1.67 -1.42 -6.12
N VAL A 169 2.44 -1.78 -5.08
CA VAL A 169 3.25 -3.00 -5.02
C VAL A 169 3.03 -3.66 -3.67
N GLU A 170 2.83 -4.97 -3.69
CA GLU A 170 2.65 -5.77 -2.47
C GLU A 170 3.82 -6.74 -2.18
N ASN A 171 4.66 -6.99 -3.19
CA ASN A 171 5.70 -8.00 -3.18
C ASN A 171 7.13 -7.42 -3.34
N GLY A 172 7.39 -6.25 -2.74
CA GLY A 172 8.65 -5.54 -2.82
C GLY A 172 9.76 -6.22 -2.02
N VAL A 173 10.88 -6.52 -2.69
CA VAL A 173 12.09 -7.08 -2.08
C VAL A 173 12.96 -5.95 -1.54
N SER A 174 12.59 -5.42 -0.37
CA SER A 174 13.17 -4.20 0.21
C SER A 174 12.99 -2.98 -0.72
N PRO A 175 11.75 -2.54 -0.99
CA PRO A 175 11.51 -1.33 -1.78
C PRO A 175 12.13 -0.13 -1.06
N ASN A 176 12.87 0.70 -1.79
CA ASN A 176 13.71 1.75 -1.23
C ASN A 176 13.46 3.08 -1.97
N GLY A 177 14.43 3.63 -2.71
CA GLY A 177 14.23 4.85 -3.49
C GLY A 177 13.21 4.68 -4.61
N LEU A 178 12.47 5.75 -4.91
CA LEU A 178 11.51 5.78 -6.02
C LEU A 178 11.51 7.11 -6.76
N VAL A 179 11.24 7.06 -8.07
CA VAL A 179 11.12 8.27 -8.90
C VAL A 179 10.13 8.07 -10.03
N LEU A 180 9.42 9.13 -10.41
CA LEU A 180 8.52 9.12 -11.57
C LEU A 180 9.30 9.50 -12.84
N SER A 181 8.92 8.95 -14.00
CA SER A 181 9.39 9.45 -15.29
C SER A 181 9.01 10.93 -15.47
N PRO A 182 9.72 11.69 -16.34
CA PRO A 182 9.41 13.11 -16.55
C PRO A 182 7.94 13.36 -16.96
N ASP A 183 7.33 12.41 -17.67
CA ASP A 183 5.93 12.44 -18.09
C ASP A 183 4.97 11.71 -17.14
N GLU A 184 5.45 11.25 -15.97
CA GLU A 184 4.71 10.54 -14.92
C GLU A 184 4.01 9.24 -15.37
N LYS A 185 4.36 8.70 -16.54
CA LYS A 185 3.79 7.43 -17.03
C LYS A 185 4.47 6.19 -16.46
N PHE A 186 5.61 6.35 -15.80
CA PHE A 186 6.34 5.25 -15.18
C PHE A 186 6.77 5.62 -13.78
N LEU A 187 6.61 4.68 -12.85
CA LEU A 187 7.23 4.71 -11.54
C LEU A 187 8.43 3.75 -11.54
N PHE A 188 9.61 4.24 -11.16
CA PHE A 188 10.79 3.43 -10.90
C PHE A 188 10.93 3.21 -9.40
N VAL A 189 11.22 1.99 -8.98
CA VAL A 189 11.38 1.64 -7.56
C VAL A 189 12.62 0.75 -7.39
N ALA A 190 13.54 1.18 -6.56
CA ALA A 190 14.69 0.38 -6.15
C ALA A 190 14.24 -0.76 -5.23
N MET A 191 14.62 -1.99 -5.58
CA MET A 191 14.45 -3.19 -4.78
C MET A 191 15.83 -3.62 -4.28
N THR A 192 16.24 -3.08 -3.14
CA THR A 192 17.63 -3.15 -2.67
C THR A 192 18.11 -4.59 -2.52
N ARG A 193 17.28 -5.49 -1.97
CA ARG A 193 17.73 -6.85 -1.64
C ARG A 193 17.79 -7.80 -2.84
N SER A 194 17.18 -7.44 -3.98
CA SER A 194 17.32 -8.18 -5.24
C SER A 194 18.29 -7.53 -6.23
N ASN A 195 18.95 -6.42 -5.86
CA ASN A 195 19.84 -5.66 -6.75
C ASN A 195 19.13 -5.17 -8.03
N GLN A 196 17.87 -4.75 -7.92
CA GLN A 196 17.04 -4.39 -9.07
C GLN A 196 16.44 -3.01 -8.93
N VAL A 197 16.20 -2.33 -10.05
CA VAL A 197 15.21 -1.27 -10.15
C VAL A 197 14.05 -1.78 -11.00
N TRP A 198 12.86 -1.79 -10.41
CA TRP A 198 11.64 -2.11 -11.11
C TRP A 198 11.09 -0.88 -11.81
N ARG A 199 10.48 -1.08 -12.98
CA ARG A 199 9.74 -0.05 -13.72
C ARG A 199 8.30 -0.46 -13.85
N LEU A 200 7.41 0.42 -13.43
CA LEU A 200 5.99 0.21 -13.29
C LEU A 200 5.26 1.19 -14.21
N PRO A 201 4.67 0.72 -15.34
CA PRO A 201 3.73 1.52 -16.12
C PRO A 201 2.56 2.00 -15.27
N LEU A 202 2.30 3.30 -15.26
CA LEU A 202 1.15 3.91 -14.59
C LEU A 202 0.05 4.17 -15.61
N HIS A 203 -1.14 3.66 -15.32
CA HIS A 203 -2.36 3.97 -16.06
C HIS A 203 -2.89 5.35 -15.67
N SER A 204 -3.88 5.87 -16.39
CA SER A 204 -4.44 7.20 -16.13
C SER A 204 -5.11 7.34 -14.75
N ASP A 205 -5.57 6.23 -14.17
CA ASP A 205 -6.08 6.18 -12.79
C ASP A 205 -4.95 6.05 -11.73
N GLY A 206 -3.71 5.87 -12.18
CA GLY A 206 -2.50 5.67 -11.38
C GLY A 206 -2.29 4.24 -10.89
N THR A 207 -3.11 3.28 -11.32
CA THR A 207 -2.84 1.85 -11.12
C THR A 207 -1.68 1.40 -12.03
N THR A 208 -1.17 0.18 -11.81
CA THR A 208 -0.04 -0.35 -12.58
C THR A 208 -0.27 -1.80 -13.03
N THR A 209 0.32 -2.15 -14.16
CA THR A 209 0.38 -3.54 -14.66
C THR A 209 1.70 -3.76 -15.41
N LYS A 210 2.12 -5.02 -15.57
CA LYS A 210 3.34 -5.39 -16.32
C LYS A 210 4.61 -4.71 -15.77
N ALA A 211 4.74 -4.65 -14.45
CA ALA A 211 5.99 -4.27 -13.80
C ALA A 211 7.12 -5.20 -14.26
N GLY A 212 8.32 -4.65 -14.45
CA GLY A 212 9.47 -5.43 -14.89
C GLY A 212 10.78 -4.84 -14.36
N VAL A 213 11.86 -5.61 -14.48
CA VAL A 213 13.21 -5.15 -14.11
C VAL A 213 13.72 -4.23 -15.21
N PHE A 214 14.03 -2.98 -14.86
CA PHE A 214 14.61 -1.99 -15.76
C PHE A 214 16.13 -1.94 -15.64
N PHE A 215 16.65 -2.12 -14.43
CA PHE A 215 18.08 -2.16 -14.16
C PHE A 215 18.39 -3.29 -13.18
N GLN A 216 19.48 -4.03 -13.46
CA GLN A 216 20.00 -5.08 -12.60
C GLN A 216 21.45 -4.75 -12.25
N SER A 217 21.74 -4.61 -10.97
CA SER A 217 23.08 -4.42 -10.42
C SER A 217 23.61 -5.68 -9.73
N PHE A 218 24.71 -5.51 -9.01
CA PHE A 218 25.38 -6.50 -8.19
C PHE A 218 25.96 -5.81 -6.94
N GLY A 219 26.48 -6.59 -5.99
CA GLY A 219 27.06 -6.09 -4.75
C GLY A 219 26.44 -6.76 -3.52
N ASN A 220 26.95 -6.44 -2.34
CA ASN A 220 26.42 -6.95 -1.07
C ASN A 220 25.32 -6.05 -0.47
N ALA A 221 25.14 -4.84 -0.99
CA ALA A 221 23.92 -4.05 -0.88
C ALA A 221 23.18 -4.08 -2.24
N GLY A 222 22.32 -3.09 -2.51
CA GLY A 222 21.66 -2.91 -3.79
C GLY A 222 21.32 -1.44 -4.05
N PRO A 223 20.52 -1.16 -5.08
CA PRO A 223 20.10 0.21 -5.36
C PRO A 223 19.31 0.79 -4.18
N ASP A 224 19.50 2.08 -3.97
CA ASP A 224 19.01 2.84 -2.82
C ASP A 224 18.17 4.02 -3.36
N GLY A 225 18.52 5.27 -3.06
CA GLY A 225 17.87 6.46 -3.62
C GLY A 225 18.02 6.61 -5.14
N LEU A 226 16.98 7.18 -5.77
CA LEU A 226 16.87 7.36 -7.21
C LEU A 226 16.61 8.83 -7.58
N ALA A 227 17.18 9.28 -8.69
CA ALA A 227 16.84 10.57 -9.31
C ALA A 227 16.75 10.45 -10.83
N ILE A 228 16.11 11.42 -11.49
CA ILE A 228 15.93 11.40 -12.95
C ILE A 228 16.09 12.79 -13.56
N ASP A 229 16.71 12.86 -14.73
CA ASP A 229 16.83 14.09 -15.52
C ASP A 229 15.72 14.25 -16.58
N GLU A 230 15.61 15.42 -17.19
CA GLU A 230 14.61 15.71 -18.24
C GLU A 230 14.75 14.83 -19.49
N GLU A 231 15.92 14.25 -19.75
CA GLU A 231 16.16 13.27 -20.82
C GLU A 231 15.66 11.86 -20.46
N GLY A 232 15.24 11.64 -19.21
CA GLY A 232 14.84 10.34 -18.69
C GLY A 232 16.01 9.45 -18.27
N SER A 233 17.20 10.02 -18.06
CA SER A 233 18.35 9.30 -17.51
C SER A 233 18.13 9.04 -16.02
N LEU A 234 18.16 7.77 -15.62
CA LEU A 234 17.95 7.34 -14.24
C LEU A 234 19.28 7.24 -13.51
N PHE A 235 19.37 7.92 -12.37
CA PHE A 235 20.48 7.92 -11.42
C PHE A 235 20.15 6.98 -10.27
N ILE A 236 21.04 6.03 -10.00
CA ILE A 236 20.80 4.90 -9.10
C ILE A 236 21.95 4.82 -8.12
N CYS A 237 21.74 5.31 -6.90
CA CYS A 237 22.74 5.23 -5.83
C CYS A 237 22.97 3.77 -5.43
N HIS A 238 24.23 3.40 -5.19
CA HIS A 238 24.62 2.05 -4.75
C HIS A 238 25.63 2.12 -3.59
N PRO A 239 25.16 1.98 -2.33
CA PRO A 239 25.95 2.25 -1.12
C PRO A 239 27.09 1.28 -0.84
N SER A 240 27.12 0.11 -1.49
CA SER A 240 28.23 -0.84 -1.33
C SER A 240 29.33 -0.68 -2.38
N LEU A 241 29.02 -0.04 -3.51
CA LEU A 241 29.92 0.10 -4.63
C LEU A 241 30.52 1.51 -4.74
N GLY A 242 30.15 2.44 -3.83
CA GLY A 242 30.62 3.83 -3.90
C GLY A 242 30.30 4.50 -5.22
N SER A 243 29.17 4.13 -5.82
CA SER A 243 28.82 4.48 -7.18
C SER A 243 27.37 4.94 -7.29
N VAL A 244 27.12 5.90 -8.17
CA VAL A 244 25.79 6.15 -8.75
C VAL A 244 25.85 5.67 -10.19
N PHE A 245 25.05 4.66 -10.52
CA PHE A 245 24.89 4.23 -11.91
C PHE A 245 23.96 5.19 -12.61
N VAL A 246 24.31 5.59 -13.84
CA VAL A 246 23.44 6.40 -14.70
C VAL A 246 23.11 5.58 -15.93
N VAL A 247 21.83 5.34 -16.16
CA VAL A 247 21.32 4.68 -17.38
C VAL A 247 20.40 5.63 -18.13
N ASP A 248 20.32 5.51 -19.46
CA ASP A 248 19.37 6.29 -20.26
C ASP A 248 17.92 5.79 -20.09
N SER A 249 16.99 6.40 -20.83
CA SER A 249 15.56 6.04 -20.78
C SER A 249 15.24 4.62 -21.28
N ASN A 250 16.20 3.95 -21.93
CA ASN A 250 16.11 2.55 -22.35
C ASN A 250 16.83 1.59 -21.38
N GLY A 251 17.46 2.10 -20.31
CA GLY A 251 18.23 1.31 -19.37
C GLY A 251 19.66 1.03 -19.82
N ILE A 252 20.15 1.71 -20.87
CA ILE A 252 21.51 1.54 -21.38
C ILE A 252 22.47 2.35 -20.50
N PRO A 253 23.59 1.78 -20.02
CA PRO A 253 24.57 2.51 -19.21
C PRO A 253 25.11 3.77 -19.91
N LYS A 254 24.92 4.94 -19.28
CA LYS A 254 25.34 6.26 -19.76
C LYS A 254 26.57 6.79 -19.01
N ALA A 255 26.66 6.55 -17.69
CA ALA A 255 27.82 6.93 -16.88
C ALA A 255 27.89 6.10 -15.58
N ARG A 256 29.06 6.12 -14.93
CA ARG A 256 29.21 5.71 -13.53
C ARG A 256 29.82 6.86 -12.75
N ILE A 257 29.04 7.49 -11.89
CA ILE A 257 29.56 8.48 -10.95
C ILE A 257 30.17 7.71 -9.78
N VAL A 258 31.38 8.06 -9.36
CA VAL A 258 32.07 7.43 -8.21
C VAL A 258 32.35 8.47 -7.14
N SER A 259 32.46 8.02 -5.90
CA SER A 259 32.84 8.89 -4.78
C SER A 259 34.17 9.59 -5.02
N GLY A 260 34.23 10.88 -4.68
CA GLY A 260 35.46 11.66 -4.62
C GLY A 260 36.14 11.67 -3.26
N THR A 261 35.60 10.96 -2.28
CA THR A 261 36.11 10.86 -0.91
C THR A 261 36.47 9.41 -0.57
N SER A 262 36.94 9.16 0.66
CA SER A 262 37.11 7.80 1.20
C SER A 262 35.78 7.10 1.54
N GLY A 263 34.69 7.86 1.60
CA GLY A 263 33.35 7.34 1.83
C GLY A 263 32.81 6.68 0.57
N ILE A 264 32.25 5.48 0.74
CA ILE A 264 31.70 4.69 -0.36
C ILE A 264 30.19 4.50 -0.22
N ASN A 265 29.58 5.10 0.80
CA ASN A 265 28.20 4.83 1.16
C ASN A 265 27.28 5.84 0.48
N LEU A 266 27.29 5.83 -0.86
CA LEU A 266 26.44 6.69 -1.67
C LEU A 266 25.00 6.16 -1.64
N THR A 267 24.12 6.74 -0.83
CA THR A 267 22.79 6.18 -0.58
C THR A 267 21.67 6.89 -1.32
N ASN A 268 21.73 8.21 -1.50
CA ASN A 268 20.63 8.96 -2.10
C ASN A 268 21.13 10.16 -2.88
N CYS A 269 20.31 10.70 -3.78
CA CYS A 269 20.67 11.86 -4.58
C CYS A 269 19.47 12.67 -5.03
N CYS A 270 19.69 13.97 -5.28
CA CYS A 270 18.67 14.84 -5.86
C CYS A 270 19.31 15.87 -6.80
N PHE A 271 18.48 16.44 -7.69
CA PHE A 271 18.88 17.57 -8.52
C PHE A 271 18.61 18.90 -7.79
N GLY A 272 19.47 19.88 -8.05
CA GLY A 272 19.32 21.25 -7.58
C GLY A 272 20.39 22.17 -8.13
N GLY A 273 20.65 23.26 -7.39
CA GLY A 273 21.69 24.22 -7.70
C GLY A 273 21.37 25.07 -8.95
N PRO A 274 22.37 25.77 -9.51
CA PRO A 274 22.18 26.59 -10.69
C PRO A 274 21.56 25.80 -11.84
N GLU A 275 20.49 26.36 -12.41
CA GLU A 275 19.72 25.75 -13.50
C GLU A 275 19.13 24.35 -13.21
N ASN A 276 19.13 23.87 -11.97
CA ASN A 276 18.75 22.50 -11.62
C ASN A 276 19.66 21.43 -12.26
N LYS A 277 20.94 21.76 -12.48
CA LYS A 277 21.93 20.94 -13.18
C LYS A 277 23.02 20.37 -12.27
N THR A 278 22.87 20.48 -10.95
CA THR A 278 23.78 19.85 -10.00
C THR A 278 23.09 18.67 -9.34
N VAL A 279 23.73 17.49 -9.38
CA VAL A 279 23.31 16.31 -8.63
C VAL A 279 24.03 16.34 -7.28
N PHE A 280 23.28 16.42 -6.18
CA PHE A 280 23.79 16.28 -4.82
C PHE A 280 23.61 14.83 -4.37
N ILE A 281 24.61 14.26 -3.70
CA ILE A 281 24.69 12.84 -3.36
C ILE A 281 25.04 12.71 -1.88
N THR A 282 24.25 11.95 -1.11
CA THR A 282 24.57 11.64 0.30
C THR A 282 25.62 10.53 0.36
N ASP A 283 26.68 10.75 1.14
CA ASP A 283 27.66 9.74 1.53
C ASP A 283 27.56 9.55 3.05
N SER A 284 26.68 8.60 3.42
CA SER A 284 25.92 8.65 4.67
C SER A 284 26.75 8.38 5.90
N LEU A 285 27.56 7.31 5.87
CA LEU A 285 28.40 6.92 7.00
C LEU A 285 29.53 7.91 7.28
N GLU A 286 30.04 8.60 6.26
CA GLU A 286 31.07 9.62 6.45
C GLU A 286 30.47 10.99 6.78
N GLY A 287 29.15 11.15 6.70
CA GLY A 287 28.49 12.44 6.91
C GLY A 287 28.89 13.48 5.87
N ASN A 288 29.05 13.05 4.62
CA ASN A 288 29.39 13.94 3.51
C ASN A 288 28.17 14.13 2.60
N VAL A 289 28.09 15.31 1.99
CA VAL A 289 27.33 15.52 0.75
C VAL A 289 28.35 15.76 -0.36
N GLN A 290 28.23 15.02 -1.44
CA GLN A 290 29.03 15.18 -2.65
C GLN A 290 28.18 15.76 -3.77
N LYS A 291 28.81 16.24 -4.84
CA LYS A 291 28.11 16.78 -5.99
C LYS A 291 28.77 16.45 -7.33
N VAL A 292 27.96 16.48 -8.38
CA VAL A 292 28.40 16.46 -9.78
C VAL A 292 27.60 17.49 -10.56
N ASN A 293 28.25 18.26 -11.43
CA ASN A 293 27.54 19.04 -12.43
C ASN A 293 27.14 18.13 -13.59
N TRP A 294 25.87 18.18 -13.96
CA TRP A 294 25.29 17.41 -15.05
C TRP A 294 24.89 18.33 -16.20
N HIS A 295 24.89 17.80 -17.42
CA HIS A 295 24.54 18.60 -18.60
C HIS A 295 23.03 18.87 -18.68
N CYS A 296 22.23 17.89 -18.26
CA CYS A 296 20.77 17.94 -18.27
C CYS A 296 20.22 18.40 -16.92
N ARG A 297 19.07 19.07 -16.94
CA ARG A 297 18.36 19.49 -15.73
C ARG A 297 17.66 18.28 -15.10
N GLY A 298 17.46 18.31 -13.78
CA GLY A 298 16.56 17.38 -13.11
C GLY A 298 15.13 17.50 -13.66
N ALA A 299 14.42 16.37 -13.76
CA ALA A 299 13.07 16.33 -14.35
C ALA A 299 12.02 17.12 -13.55
N ARG A 300 12.30 17.42 -12.27
CA ARG A 300 11.44 18.21 -11.39
C ARG A 300 12.06 19.57 -11.13
N SER A 301 11.23 20.61 -11.19
CA SER A 301 11.64 21.94 -10.74
C SER A 301 11.98 21.95 -9.25
N GLN A 302 12.99 22.74 -8.89
CA GLN A 302 13.31 22.98 -7.49
C GLN A 302 12.09 23.56 -6.76
N PRO A 303 11.62 22.94 -5.67
CA PRO A 303 10.44 23.36 -4.95
C PRO A 303 10.65 24.71 -4.27
N ARG A 304 9.56 25.46 -4.09
CA ARG A 304 9.55 26.65 -3.24
C ARG A 304 9.05 26.26 -1.86
N LEU A 305 9.96 26.19 -0.89
CA LEU A 305 9.59 25.89 0.49
C LEU A 305 9.07 27.14 1.22
N ARG A 306 8.26 26.91 2.26
CA ARG A 306 7.81 28.00 3.14
C ARG A 306 8.98 28.51 3.95
N THR A 307 9.20 29.82 3.95
CA THR A 307 10.24 30.46 4.75
C THR A 307 9.68 30.92 6.09
N MET A 308 10.51 30.95 7.14
CA MET A 308 10.14 31.64 8.38
C MET A 308 9.79 33.09 8.02
N ALA A 309 8.59 33.55 8.38
CA ALA A 309 8.26 34.94 8.21
C ALA A 309 9.28 35.75 9.01
N SER A 310 10.01 36.66 8.35
CA SER A 310 10.64 37.75 9.07
C SER A 310 9.53 38.39 9.91
N THR A 311 9.78 38.59 11.22
CA THR A 311 8.98 39.52 12.03
C THR A 311 8.62 40.72 11.17
N PRO A 312 7.34 41.15 11.09
CA PRO A 312 6.98 42.23 10.20
C PRO A 312 7.89 43.41 10.50
N GLU A 313 8.72 43.80 9.52
CA GLU A 313 9.39 45.08 9.57
C GLU A 313 8.29 46.11 9.80
N TYR A 314 8.38 46.80 10.93
CA TYR A 314 7.57 47.95 11.23
C TYR A 314 7.81 48.96 10.10
N GLN A 315 6.88 49.01 9.14
CA GLN A 315 6.81 50.14 8.23
C GLN A 315 6.16 51.29 8.99
N PRO A 316 6.84 52.43 9.19
CA PRO A 316 6.22 53.59 9.79
C PRO A 316 5.18 54.11 8.81
N PHE A 317 3.90 53.83 9.08
CA PHE A 317 2.82 54.51 8.38
C PHE A 317 2.84 55.97 8.82
N LEU A 318 3.07 56.83 7.83
CA LEU A 318 3.18 58.27 7.95
C LEU A 318 2.01 58.89 8.75
N LYS A 319 2.44 59.67 9.74
CA LYS A 319 1.84 60.90 10.29
C LYS A 319 0.37 60.83 10.72
N TYR A 320 0.18 60.78 12.04
CA TYR A 320 -0.72 61.74 12.68
C TYR A 320 -0.07 62.30 13.94
N SER A 321 -0.08 63.62 14.02
CA SER A 321 0.50 64.46 15.08
C SER A 321 -0.33 64.40 16.35
N ASP A 322 0.36 64.54 17.48
CA ASP A 322 -0.19 64.78 18.81
C ASP A 322 -1.14 65.98 18.84
N ASP A 323 -2.35 65.81 19.37
CA ASP A 323 -2.89 66.71 20.41
C ASP A 323 -4.05 66.02 21.18
N PRO A 324 -4.20 66.23 22.50
CA PRO A 324 -5.12 65.50 23.36
C PRO A 324 -6.37 66.34 23.68
N ALA A 325 -7.57 65.83 23.40
CA ALA A 325 -8.79 66.21 24.14
C ALA A 325 -10.01 65.35 23.76
N ALA A 326 -10.78 65.06 24.81
CA ALA A 326 -12.22 64.84 24.84
C ALA A 326 -12.78 63.42 24.56
N GLU A 327 -13.11 62.80 25.69
CA GLU A 327 -14.42 62.23 26.04
C GLU A 327 -14.87 60.89 25.46
N GLU A 328 -14.99 59.93 26.39
CA GLU A 328 -15.79 58.73 26.33
C GLU A 328 -17.20 59.00 25.80
N THR A 329 -17.55 58.38 24.68
CA THR A 329 -18.95 58.03 24.39
C THR A 329 -19.03 56.65 23.74
N SER A 330 -19.91 55.83 24.30
CA SER A 330 -20.19 54.44 23.90
C SER A 330 -20.93 54.39 22.55
N PRO A 331 -20.67 53.38 21.70
CA PRO A 331 -21.32 53.30 20.39
C PRO A 331 -22.76 52.73 20.48
N PRO A 332 -23.65 53.13 19.55
CA PRO A 332 -25.08 52.86 19.64
C PRO A 332 -25.41 51.41 19.24
N GLN A 333 -26.34 50.81 19.98
CA GLN A 333 -26.97 49.53 19.63
C GLN A 333 -27.93 49.74 18.44
N HIS A 334 -27.63 49.12 17.30
CA HIS A 334 -28.58 48.98 16.19
C HIS A 334 -29.41 47.68 16.34
N PRO A 335 -30.73 47.70 16.04
CA PRO A 335 -31.59 46.54 16.21
C PRO A 335 -31.43 45.57 15.04
N VAL A 336 -30.95 44.36 15.32
CA VAL A 336 -30.92 43.25 14.35
C VAL A 336 -32.34 42.71 14.17
N LYS A 337 -32.96 43.02 13.03
CA LYS A 337 -34.17 42.32 12.56
C LYS A 337 -33.78 40.91 12.10
N ARG A 338 -34.11 39.89 12.88
CA ARG A 338 -34.13 38.48 12.45
C ARG A 338 -35.16 38.31 11.33
N ARG A 339 -34.70 38.17 10.08
CA ARG A 339 -35.52 37.61 8.99
C ARG A 339 -35.53 36.09 9.13
N THR A 340 -36.72 35.51 9.19
CA THR A 340 -36.99 34.08 9.28
C THR A 340 -36.55 33.37 7.99
N THR A 341 -35.52 32.53 8.10
CA THR A 341 -34.92 31.73 7.00
C THR A 341 -35.72 30.48 6.61
N VAL A 342 -36.83 30.20 7.30
CA VAL A 342 -37.62 28.98 7.09
C VAL A 342 -38.27 28.92 5.69
N LEU A 343 -38.75 30.06 5.17
CA LEU A 343 -39.36 30.12 3.84
C LEU A 343 -38.36 29.87 2.70
N SER A 344 -37.11 30.31 2.88
CA SER A 344 -36.03 30.09 1.91
C SER A 344 -35.67 28.60 1.82
N HIS A 345 -35.60 27.90 2.96
CA HIS A 345 -35.28 26.47 2.97
C HIS A 345 -36.43 25.60 2.48
N MET A 346 -37.69 25.98 2.77
CA MET A 346 -38.88 25.31 2.22
C MET A 346 -38.94 25.40 0.69
N LEU A 347 -38.63 26.57 0.11
CA LEU A 347 -38.60 26.75 -1.36
C LEU A 347 -37.54 25.87 -2.02
N VAL A 348 -36.35 25.78 -1.44
CA VAL A 348 -35.26 24.93 -1.96
C VAL A 348 -35.62 23.45 -1.86
N PHE A 349 -36.27 23.03 -0.77
CA PHE A 349 -36.68 21.64 -0.57
C PHE A 349 -37.77 21.22 -1.57
N VAL A 350 -38.76 22.07 -1.81
CA VAL A 350 -39.82 21.82 -2.81
C VAL A 350 -39.23 21.77 -4.22
N ALA A 351 -38.34 22.70 -4.56
CA ALA A 351 -37.72 22.73 -5.88
C ALA A 351 -36.86 21.48 -6.16
N THR A 352 -36.06 21.04 -5.18
CA THR A 352 -35.21 19.85 -5.34
C THR A 352 -36.04 18.56 -5.37
N SER A 353 -37.12 18.48 -4.60
CA SER A 353 -38.03 17.32 -4.60
C SER A 353 -38.80 17.19 -5.92
N LEU A 354 -39.21 18.30 -6.55
CA LEU A 354 -39.84 18.29 -7.88
C LEU A 354 -38.89 17.81 -8.97
N VAL A 355 -37.63 18.26 -8.94
CA VAL A 355 -36.60 17.80 -9.88
C VAL A 355 -36.38 16.29 -9.77
N TRP A 356 -36.24 15.77 -8.55
CA TRP A 356 -36.09 14.33 -8.35
C TRP A 356 -37.35 13.53 -8.71
N GLY A 357 -38.55 14.06 -8.48
CA GLY A 357 -39.80 13.43 -8.92
C GLY A 357 -39.89 13.27 -10.43
N VAL A 358 -39.45 14.27 -11.20
CA VAL A 358 -39.39 14.20 -12.67
C VAL A 358 -38.33 13.19 -13.13
N VAL A 359 -37.16 13.18 -12.50
CA VAL A 359 -36.08 12.22 -12.82
C VAL A 359 -36.53 10.78 -12.58
N VAL A 360 -37.20 10.50 -11.46
CA VAL A 360 -37.75 9.17 -11.17
C VAL A 360 -38.86 8.80 -12.16
N PHE A 361 -39.74 9.73 -12.52
CA PHE A 361 -40.81 9.49 -13.49
C PHE A 361 -40.28 9.20 -14.91
N LEU A 362 -39.12 9.76 -15.28
CA LEU A 362 -38.50 9.53 -16.59
C LEU A 362 -37.64 8.26 -16.65
N ILE A 363 -37.15 7.77 -15.51
CA ILE A 363 -36.21 6.63 -15.46
C ILE A 363 -36.93 5.32 -15.06
N VAL A 364 -38.06 5.40 -14.34
CA VAL A 364 -38.82 4.21 -13.93
C VAL A 364 -39.89 3.87 -14.97
N PRO A 365 -39.79 2.73 -15.69
CA PRO A 365 -40.81 2.33 -16.65
C PRO A 365 -42.12 2.04 -15.94
N SER A 366 -43.24 2.53 -16.49
CA SER A 366 -44.58 2.22 -15.96
C SER A 366 -44.86 0.71 -16.04
N PRO A 367 -45.49 0.10 -15.02
CA PRO A 367 -45.85 -1.31 -15.06
C PRO A 367 -47.01 -1.53 -16.03
N MET A 368 -46.76 -2.26 -17.12
CA MET A 368 -47.80 -2.78 -18.00
C MET A 368 -48.45 -4.04 -17.38
N PRO A 369 -49.74 -4.28 -17.64
CA PRO A 369 -50.53 -5.28 -16.93
C PRO A 369 -50.14 -6.70 -17.35
N THR A 370 -50.13 -7.59 -16.36
CA THR A 370 -49.92 -9.04 -16.52
C THR A 370 -51.04 -9.65 -17.35
N SER A 371 -50.70 -10.18 -18.52
CA SER A 371 -51.50 -11.20 -19.20
C SER A 371 -50.72 -12.51 -19.22
N SER A 372 -51.36 -13.54 -18.70
CA SER A 372 -50.89 -14.91 -18.66
C SER A 372 -50.99 -15.56 -20.03
N THR A 373 -49.89 -16.08 -20.56
CA THR A 373 -49.96 -17.18 -21.55
C THR A 373 -48.69 -18.03 -21.51
N GLN A 374 -48.89 -19.33 -21.32
CA GLN A 374 -47.93 -20.40 -21.49
C GLN A 374 -47.50 -20.54 -22.97
N VAL A 375 -46.32 -21.15 -23.19
CA VAL A 375 -46.07 -22.31 -24.09
C VAL A 375 -44.73 -22.21 -24.87
N SER A 376 -43.93 -23.27 -24.64
CA SER A 376 -43.00 -24.03 -25.48
C SER A 376 -41.81 -23.44 -26.23
N ALA A 377 -40.84 -24.35 -26.33
CA ALA A 377 -39.47 -24.26 -26.80
C ALA A 377 -39.27 -24.32 -28.33
N SER A 378 -38.06 -23.89 -28.70
CA SER A 378 -37.24 -24.21 -29.89
C SER A 378 -37.44 -23.39 -31.17
N THR A 379 -36.45 -22.58 -31.56
CA THR A 379 -35.38 -22.85 -32.57
C THR A 379 -34.59 -21.55 -32.89
N HIS A 380 -33.25 -21.64 -32.96
CA HIS A 380 -32.19 -20.60 -33.12
C HIS A 380 -32.17 -19.89 -34.51
N PRO A 381 -31.33 -18.83 -34.83
CA PRO A 381 -30.03 -18.45 -34.22
C PRO A 381 -29.60 -16.94 -34.15
N THR A 382 -28.57 -16.72 -33.31
CA THR A 382 -27.39 -15.82 -33.45
C THR A 382 -27.44 -14.29 -33.26
N ILE A 383 -26.34 -13.83 -32.64
CA ILE A 383 -25.74 -12.49 -32.55
C ILE A 383 -26.14 -11.65 -31.31
N LEU A 384 -25.94 -12.14 -30.08
CA LEU A 384 -25.54 -11.29 -28.94
C LEU A 384 -25.09 -12.06 -27.67
N GLU A 385 -24.24 -13.10 -27.78
CA GLU A 385 -23.84 -13.87 -26.57
C GLU A 385 -22.34 -14.11 -26.40
N ASN A 386 -21.48 -13.47 -27.20
CA ASN A 386 -20.07 -13.90 -27.31
C ASN A 386 -19.00 -13.03 -26.66
N HIS A 387 -19.29 -12.09 -25.75
CA HIS A 387 -18.21 -11.28 -25.16
C HIS A 387 -18.11 -11.19 -23.63
N LEU A 388 -18.90 -11.94 -22.85
CA LEU A 388 -18.71 -12.00 -21.38
C LEU A 388 -18.83 -13.40 -20.74
N ALA A 389 -19.04 -14.47 -21.51
CA ALA A 389 -18.95 -15.85 -21.00
C ALA A 389 -17.52 -16.39 -21.18
N GLY A 390 -16.56 -15.82 -20.45
CA GLY A 390 -15.27 -16.46 -20.26
C GLY A 390 -15.50 -17.83 -19.62
N ILE A 391 -15.03 -18.87 -20.28
CA ILE A 391 -15.18 -20.29 -19.95
C ILE A 391 -14.93 -20.51 -18.44
N ARG A 392 -15.98 -20.71 -17.65
CA ARG A 392 -15.81 -21.30 -16.31
C ARG A 392 -15.34 -22.74 -16.53
N HIS A 393 -14.07 -23.01 -16.28
CA HIS A 393 -13.54 -24.37 -16.36
C HIS A 393 -14.34 -25.29 -15.45
N ASN A 394 -15.04 -26.27 -16.03
CA ASN A 394 -15.75 -27.27 -15.25
C ASN A 394 -14.75 -28.29 -14.71
N VAL A 395 -14.39 -28.16 -13.44
CA VAL A 395 -13.40 -29.01 -12.76
C VAL A 395 -13.81 -30.48 -12.67
N THR A 396 -15.08 -30.81 -12.91
CA THR A 396 -15.59 -32.19 -12.92
C THR A 396 -15.57 -32.85 -14.31
N SER A 397 -15.11 -32.13 -15.34
CA SER A 397 -15.04 -32.65 -16.71
C SER A 397 -14.24 -33.95 -16.78
N GLY A 398 -14.83 -34.99 -17.38
CA GLY A 398 -14.20 -36.30 -17.54
C GLY A 398 -14.13 -37.16 -16.27
N LYS A 399 -14.89 -36.83 -15.21
CA LYS A 399 -14.96 -37.60 -13.97
C LYS A 399 -16.30 -38.31 -13.80
N ARG A 400 -16.28 -39.49 -13.18
CA ARG A 400 -17.46 -40.27 -12.78
C ARG A 400 -17.91 -39.88 -11.39
N LEU A 401 -19.22 -39.71 -11.17
CA LEU A 401 -19.80 -39.45 -9.85
C LEU A 401 -20.22 -40.76 -9.16
N ILE A 402 -19.84 -40.95 -7.90
CA ILE A 402 -20.39 -41.95 -6.98
C ILE A 402 -20.99 -41.29 -5.74
N ASN A 403 -21.99 -41.90 -5.11
CA ASN A 403 -22.76 -41.31 -4.01
C ASN A 403 -22.91 -42.29 -2.83
N CYS A 404 -23.53 -41.83 -1.74
CA CYS A 404 -23.80 -42.60 -0.51
C CYS A 404 -25.28 -42.87 -0.24
N GLY A 405 -26.15 -42.71 -1.23
CA GLY A 405 -27.60 -42.69 -1.02
C GLY A 405 -28.07 -41.45 -0.25
N ASN A 406 -29.28 -41.52 0.30
CA ASN A 406 -29.97 -40.39 0.95
C ASN A 406 -30.35 -40.67 2.41
N SER A 407 -29.93 -41.79 2.98
CA SER A 407 -30.14 -42.17 4.38
C SER A 407 -28.86 -42.70 5.03
N THR A 408 -28.78 -42.59 6.34
CA THR A 408 -27.62 -43.08 7.10
C THR A 408 -27.47 -44.60 6.96
N GLU A 409 -28.58 -45.33 6.87
CA GLU A 409 -28.62 -46.77 6.66
C GLU A 409 -28.04 -47.15 5.29
N GLU A 410 -28.44 -46.45 4.22
CA GLU A 410 -27.90 -46.64 2.88
C GLU A 410 -26.41 -46.30 2.82
N ALA A 411 -26.00 -45.18 3.44
CA ALA A 411 -24.61 -44.77 3.46
C ALA A 411 -23.73 -45.80 4.17
N LYS A 412 -24.19 -46.35 5.30
CA LYS A 412 -23.51 -47.45 6.02
C LYS A 412 -23.46 -48.72 5.16
N ALA A 413 -24.56 -49.10 4.51
CA ALA A 413 -24.61 -50.27 3.64
C ALA A 413 -23.68 -50.16 2.42
N GLN A 414 -23.46 -48.94 1.91
CA GLN A 414 -22.55 -48.65 0.79
C GLN A 414 -21.09 -48.45 1.23
N GLY A 415 -20.78 -48.59 2.53
CA GLY A 415 -19.43 -48.45 3.06
C GLY A 415 -18.92 -46.99 3.07
N CYS A 416 -19.82 -46.01 3.05
CA CYS A 416 -19.46 -44.61 3.17
C CYS A 416 -18.97 -44.26 4.58
N LYS A 417 -18.22 -43.16 4.66
CA LYS A 417 -17.66 -42.65 5.91
C LYS A 417 -18.34 -41.33 6.27
N TYR A 418 -18.59 -41.10 7.55
CA TYR A 418 -19.05 -39.79 8.00
C TYR A 418 -17.86 -38.85 8.16
N ASP A 419 -17.79 -37.82 7.31
CA ASP A 419 -16.76 -36.79 7.33
C ASP A 419 -17.27 -35.62 8.21
N ILE A 420 -16.64 -35.46 9.37
CA ILE A 420 -17.01 -34.42 10.34
C ILE A 420 -16.63 -33.01 9.89
N LEU A 421 -15.68 -32.85 8.98
CA LEU A 421 -15.37 -31.56 8.39
C LEU A 421 -16.50 -31.20 7.43
N LEU A 422 -16.92 -32.12 6.57
CA LEU A 422 -18.03 -31.85 5.64
C LEU A 422 -19.40 -31.83 6.31
N ASN A 423 -19.56 -32.47 7.47
CA ASN A 423 -20.86 -32.81 8.07
C ASN A 423 -21.71 -33.71 7.15
N HIS A 424 -21.06 -34.56 6.35
CA HIS A 424 -21.70 -35.39 5.33
C HIS A 424 -21.21 -36.84 5.38
N TRP A 425 -22.08 -37.77 4.99
CA TRP A 425 -21.64 -39.08 4.52
C TRP A 425 -20.95 -38.94 3.16
N VAL A 426 -19.73 -39.46 3.04
CA VAL A 426 -18.90 -39.40 1.83
C VAL A 426 -18.44 -40.79 1.37
N PRO A 427 -18.33 -41.01 0.04
CA PRO A 427 -17.74 -42.22 -0.49
C PRO A 427 -16.28 -42.33 -0.08
N GLY A 428 -15.82 -43.55 0.20
CA GLY A 428 -14.46 -43.84 0.69
C GLY A 428 -13.32 -43.11 -0.07
N PRO A 429 -13.33 -43.07 -1.42
CA PRO A 429 -12.29 -42.36 -2.19
C PRO A 429 -12.20 -40.85 -1.93
N CYS A 430 -13.28 -40.21 -1.48
CA CYS A 430 -13.32 -38.78 -1.17
C CYS A 430 -13.24 -38.47 0.33
N PHE A 431 -13.00 -39.49 1.17
CA PHE A 431 -12.73 -39.24 2.59
C PHE A 431 -11.28 -38.76 2.75
N ASP A 432 -11.11 -37.47 3.04
CA ASP A 432 -9.80 -36.83 3.20
C ASP A 432 -9.41 -36.79 4.68
N LYS A 433 -8.64 -37.81 5.11
CA LYS A 433 -8.21 -37.93 6.51
C LYS A 433 -7.32 -36.74 6.93
N GLU A 434 -6.46 -36.27 6.05
CA GLU A 434 -5.52 -35.18 6.33
C GLU A 434 -6.27 -33.89 6.65
N SER A 435 -7.25 -33.52 5.82
CA SER A 435 -8.09 -32.35 6.08
C SER A 435 -8.93 -32.48 7.35
N VAL A 436 -9.40 -33.69 7.67
CA VAL A 436 -10.17 -33.96 8.90
C VAL A 436 -9.29 -33.89 10.15
N ASP A 437 -8.04 -34.37 10.07
CA ASP A 437 -7.08 -34.25 11.16
C ASP A 437 -6.75 -32.77 11.40
N GLU A 438 -6.45 -32.03 10.33
CA GLU A 438 -6.14 -30.60 10.42
C GLU A 438 -7.30 -29.78 11.02
N TYR A 439 -8.54 -30.11 10.64
CA TYR A 439 -9.74 -29.50 11.23
C TYR A 439 -9.85 -29.72 12.74
N ARG A 440 -9.29 -30.81 13.27
CA ARG A 440 -9.32 -31.11 14.70
C ARG A 440 -8.21 -30.43 15.50
N ASP A 441 -7.14 -29.99 14.85
CA ASP A 441 -5.91 -29.56 15.53
C ASP A 441 -6.10 -28.37 16.46
N ASP A 442 -7.01 -27.44 16.11
CA ASP A 442 -7.25 -26.24 16.92
C ASP A 442 -8.22 -26.46 18.09
N ASN A 443 -8.74 -27.68 18.26
CA ASN A 443 -9.75 -28.07 19.26
C ASN A 443 -11.03 -27.22 19.26
N SER A 444 -11.30 -26.46 18.20
CA SER A 444 -12.54 -25.68 18.08
C SER A 444 -13.75 -26.55 17.72
N TRP A 445 -13.50 -27.75 17.20
CA TRP A 445 -14.54 -28.63 16.71
C TRP A 445 -15.49 -29.11 17.82
N GLY A 446 -16.79 -29.06 17.56
CA GLY A 446 -17.80 -29.67 18.44
C GLY A 446 -19.23 -29.55 17.95
N ALA A 447 -20.00 -30.61 18.14
CA ALA A 447 -21.42 -30.67 17.85
C ALA A 447 -22.25 -30.82 19.13
N PHE A 448 -23.40 -30.16 19.16
CA PHE A 448 -24.27 -30.09 20.32
C PHE A 448 -25.73 -30.37 19.94
N SER A 449 -26.47 -30.95 20.89
CA SER A 449 -27.87 -31.31 20.67
C SER A 449 -28.83 -30.11 20.71
N ASP A 450 -28.38 -28.99 21.29
CA ASP A 450 -29.17 -27.81 21.59
C ASP A 450 -28.39 -26.52 21.27
N ILE A 451 -29.12 -25.44 20.99
CA ILE A 451 -28.53 -24.14 20.62
C ILE A 451 -27.70 -23.51 21.73
N ASN A 452 -27.94 -23.86 23.00
CA ASN A 452 -27.15 -23.37 24.13
C ASN A 452 -25.83 -24.15 24.31
N MET A 453 -25.56 -25.14 23.44
CA MET A 453 -24.34 -25.95 23.43
C MET A 453 -24.09 -26.69 24.75
N THR A 454 -25.15 -27.19 25.38
CA THR A 454 -25.05 -27.82 26.71
C THR A 454 -24.74 -29.32 26.65
N HIS A 455 -25.20 -30.02 25.61
CA HIS A 455 -24.98 -31.46 25.46
C HIS A 455 -24.18 -31.78 24.20
N ARG A 456 -22.89 -32.14 24.37
CA ARG A 456 -21.99 -32.49 23.28
C ARG A 456 -22.34 -33.88 22.71
N LEU A 457 -22.36 -33.99 21.39
CA LEU A 457 -22.66 -35.22 20.66
C LEU A 457 -21.38 -35.99 20.29
N THR A 458 -21.50 -37.31 20.24
CA THR A 458 -20.53 -38.21 19.62
C THR A 458 -20.69 -38.22 18.09
N ILE A 459 -19.67 -38.68 17.37
CA ILE A 459 -19.71 -38.78 15.90
C ILE A 459 -20.84 -39.71 15.45
N ASP A 460 -21.08 -40.81 16.17
CA ASP A 460 -22.18 -41.72 15.83
C ASP A 460 -23.53 -41.01 15.99
N GLU A 461 -23.75 -40.30 17.10
CA GLU A 461 -24.98 -39.52 17.30
C GLU A 461 -25.16 -38.43 16.24
N MET A 462 -24.09 -37.72 15.85
CA MET A 462 -24.13 -36.74 14.76
C MET A 462 -24.56 -37.40 13.44
N SER A 463 -23.95 -38.54 13.11
CA SER A 463 -24.15 -39.23 11.84
C SER A 463 -25.56 -39.84 11.68
N ASN A 464 -26.28 -40.07 12.79
CA ASN A 464 -27.65 -40.60 12.80
C ASN A 464 -28.72 -39.51 13.03
N ARG A 465 -28.35 -38.24 13.20
CA ARG A 465 -29.28 -37.11 13.39
C ARG A 465 -29.42 -36.26 12.14
N ASP A 466 -30.55 -35.60 11.96
CA ASP A 466 -30.78 -34.74 10.78
C ASP A 466 -30.05 -33.40 10.88
N PHE A 467 -29.94 -32.85 12.09
CA PHE A 467 -29.19 -31.63 12.36
C PHE A 467 -28.65 -31.60 13.79
N TYR A 468 -27.68 -30.72 14.02
CA TYR A 468 -27.10 -30.38 15.31
C TYR A 468 -26.58 -28.94 15.31
N TRP A 469 -26.07 -28.47 16.43
CA TRP A 469 -25.53 -27.12 16.57
C TRP A 469 -24.01 -27.16 16.69
N THR A 470 -23.32 -26.25 16.00
CA THR A 470 -21.87 -26.05 16.14
C THR A 470 -21.58 -24.60 16.53
N SER A 471 -20.42 -24.36 17.14
CA SER A 471 -20.03 -23.01 17.53
C SER A 471 -19.73 -22.14 16.30
N ILE A 472 -19.79 -20.81 16.44
CA ILE A 472 -19.35 -19.89 15.38
C ILE A 472 -17.88 -20.16 15.03
N ARG A 473 -17.04 -20.44 16.03
CA ARG A 473 -15.61 -20.73 15.83
C ARG A 473 -15.40 -22.02 15.01
N ASP A 474 -16.18 -23.07 15.29
CA ASP A 474 -16.20 -24.32 14.54
C ASP A 474 -16.53 -24.07 13.06
N HIS A 475 -17.53 -23.23 12.79
CA HIS A 475 -17.93 -22.89 11.43
C HIS A 475 -16.87 -22.04 10.69
N ILE A 476 -16.22 -21.10 11.36
CA ILE A 476 -15.06 -20.37 10.79
C ILE A 476 -13.94 -21.35 10.42
N ASN A 477 -13.63 -22.29 11.31
CA ASN A 477 -12.59 -23.29 11.07
C ASN A 477 -12.99 -24.22 9.90
N HIS A 478 -14.25 -24.66 9.84
CA HIS A 478 -14.80 -25.40 8.70
C HIS A 478 -14.55 -24.66 7.38
N CYS A 479 -14.93 -23.38 7.27
CA CYS A 479 -14.73 -22.61 6.04
C CYS A 479 -13.25 -22.51 5.65
N ALA A 480 -12.36 -22.26 6.62
CA ALA A 480 -10.92 -22.14 6.38
C ALA A 480 -10.30 -23.45 5.88
N ILE A 481 -10.62 -24.58 6.52
CA ILE A 481 -10.10 -25.89 6.13
C ILE A 481 -10.72 -26.36 4.81
N MET A 482 -12.00 -26.06 4.55
CA MET A 482 -12.66 -26.37 3.28
C MET A 482 -12.01 -25.67 2.09
N TRP A 483 -11.61 -24.39 2.23
CA TRP A 483 -10.84 -23.69 1.20
C TRP A 483 -9.45 -24.28 0.98
N ARG A 484 -8.75 -24.67 2.05
CA ARG A 484 -7.44 -25.34 1.91
C ARG A 484 -7.57 -26.70 1.22
N ARG A 485 -8.57 -27.50 1.60
CA ARG A 485 -8.90 -28.77 0.93
C ARG A 485 -9.23 -28.54 -0.55
N GLN A 486 -10.02 -27.52 -0.87
CA GLN A 486 -10.32 -27.15 -2.26
C GLN A 486 -9.05 -26.80 -3.04
N PHE A 487 -8.16 -25.99 -2.44
CA PHE A 487 -6.89 -25.63 -3.05
C PHE A 487 -6.04 -26.87 -3.34
N TYR A 488 -5.82 -27.77 -2.37
CA TYR A 488 -5.01 -28.97 -2.58
C TYR A 488 -5.65 -29.96 -3.56
N VAL A 489 -6.97 -30.14 -3.53
CA VAL A 489 -7.67 -31.01 -4.48
C VAL A 489 -7.49 -30.51 -5.93
N LEU A 490 -7.52 -29.19 -6.14
CA LEU A 490 -7.37 -28.59 -7.47
C LEU A 490 -5.89 -28.47 -7.90
N PHE A 491 -4.99 -28.18 -6.98
CA PHE A 491 -3.56 -27.97 -7.25
C PHE A 491 -2.79 -29.30 -7.39
N ASP A 492 -3.06 -30.28 -6.53
CA ASP A 492 -2.40 -31.60 -6.57
C ASP A 492 -3.04 -32.55 -7.60
N GLU A 493 -4.04 -32.06 -8.36
CA GLU A 493 -4.86 -32.84 -9.28
C GLU A 493 -5.37 -34.16 -8.66
N ARG A 494 -5.85 -34.11 -7.40
CA ARG A 494 -6.28 -35.32 -6.67
C ARG A 494 -7.30 -36.12 -7.49
N ARG A 495 -7.14 -37.45 -7.51
CA ARG A 495 -7.98 -38.36 -8.30
C ARG A 495 -9.45 -38.36 -7.89
N ALA A 496 -9.76 -37.95 -6.67
CA ALA A 496 -11.10 -37.94 -6.10
C ALA A 496 -11.41 -36.58 -5.47
N MET A 497 -12.63 -36.07 -5.69
CA MET A 497 -13.09 -34.75 -5.22
C MET A 497 -14.56 -34.86 -4.76
N ASP A 498 -14.90 -34.43 -3.56
CA ASP A 498 -16.30 -34.46 -3.13
C ASP A 498 -17.14 -33.35 -3.80
N THR A 499 -18.46 -33.54 -3.80
CA THR A 499 -19.40 -32.59 -4.40
C THR A 499 -19.51 -31.27 -3.65
N VAL A 500 -19.07 -31.20 -2.40
CA VAL A 500 -19.16 -29.99 -1.57
C VAL A 500 -18.00 -29.04 -1.93
N VAL A 501 -16.78 -29.56 -2.01
CA VAL A 501 -15.58 -28.84 -2.48
C VAL A 501 -15.72 -28.37 -3.93
N THR A 502 -16.43 -29.12 -4.77
CA THR A 502 -16.65 -28.74 -6.18
C THR A 502 -17.89 -27.86 -6.40
N SER A 503 -18.62 -27.51 -5.34
CA SER A 503 -19.83 -26.68 -5.42
C SER A 503 -19.49 -25.17 -5.37
N PRO A 504 -19.76 -24.40 -6.44
CA PRO A 504 -19.57 -22.95 -6.41
C PRO A 504 -20.42 -22.27 -5.35
N GLY A 505 -21.64 -22.78 -5.11
CA GLY A 505 -22.53 -22.21 -4.09
C GLY A 505 -22.01 -22.41 -2.67
N HIS A 506 -21.29 -23.49 -2.41
CA HIS A 506 -20.64 -23.69 -1.11
C HIS A 506 -19.44 -22.77 -0.94
N THR A 507 -18.62 -22.58 -1.99
CA THR A 507 -17.51 -21.61 -1.97
C THR A 507 -18.00 -20.19 -1.72
N GLU A 508 -19.09 -19.78 -2.38
CA GLU A 508 -19.72 -18.47 -2.16
C GLU A 508 -20.19 -18.33 -0.70
N HIS A 509 -20.88 -19.34 -0.16
CA HIS A 509 -21.32 -19.36 1.23
C HIS A 509 -20.17 -19.21 2.21
N CYS A 510 -19.08 -19.97 2.04
CA CYS A 510 -17.90 -19.84 2.92
C CYS A 510 -17.30 -18.44 2.85
N SER A 511 -17.20 -17.85 1.65
CA SER A 511 -16.66 -16.51 1.47
C SER A 511 -17.52 -15.45 2.17
N GLN A 512 -18.84 -15.52 1.98
CA GLN A 512 -19.79 -14.57 2.55
C GLN A 512 -19.86 -14.71 4.07
N TYR A 513 -19.93 -15.94 4.57
CA TYR A 513 -19.97 -16.20 6.01
C TYR A 513 -18.74 -15.63 6.72
N LEU A 514 -17.53 -15.82 6.15
CA LEU A 514 -16.31 -15.27 6.74
C LEU A 514 -16.30 -13.74 6.76
N MET A 515 -16.83 -13.08 5.72
CA MET A 515 -17.00 -11.62 5.71
C MET A 515 -18.00 -11.16 6.78
N ASP A 516 -19.19 -11.76 6.82
CA ASP A 516 -20.27 -11.41 7.75
C ASP A 516 -19.90 -11.61 9.23
N VAL A 517 -19.11 -12.66 9.55
CA VAL A 517 -18.62 -12.89 10.91
C VAL A 517 -17.67 -11.78 11.35
N THR A 518 -16.81 -11.27 10.46
CA THR A 518 -15.89 -10.16 10.80
C THR A 518 -16.61 -8.83 11.05
N GLU A 519 -17.82 -8.68 10.51
CA GLU A 519 -18.71 -7.52 10.74
C GLU A 519 -19.62 -7.71 11.96
N GLY A 520 -19.52 -8.85 12.68
CA GLY A 520 -20.30 -9.14 13.87
C GLY A 520 -21.77 -9.46 13.59
N MET A 521 -22.11 -9.87 12.36
CA MET A 521 -23.48 -10.19 11.95
C MET A 521 -23.99 -11.54 12.48
N PHE A 522 -23.08 -12.47 12.79
CA PHE A 522 -23.42 -13.77 13.40
C PHE A 522 -23.11 -13.78 14.90
N LYS A 523 -24.14 -13.99 15.72
CA LYS A 523 -24.04 -14.04 17.19
C LYS A 523 -24.58 -15.32 17.81
N GLU A 524 -25.21 -16.17 17.00
CA GLU A 524 -25.81 -17.43 17.45
C GLU A 524 -25.01 -18.63 16.90
N PRO A 525 -25.00 -19.78 17.60
CA PRO A 525 -24.45 -21.03 17.10
C PRO A 525 -25.06 -21.44 15.75
N THR A 526 -24.26 -22.12 14.93
CA THR A 526 -24.67 -22.55 13.59
C THR A 526 -25.51 -23.81 13.68
N LYS A 527 -26.69 -23.81 13.03
CA LYS A 527 -27.46 -25.03 12.78
C LYS A 527 -26.86 -25.77 11.59
N THR A 528 -26.30 -26.94 11.85
CA THR A 528 -25.59 -27.75 10.86
C THR A 528 -26.43 -28.97 10.50
N MET A 529 -26.66 -29.17 9.19
CA MET A 529 -27.43 -30.30 8.67
C MET A 529 -26.49 -31.46 8.35
N ARG A 530 -26.90 -32.69 8.69
CA ARG A 530 -26.22 -33.92 8.24
C ARG A 530 -26.55 -34.14 6.76
N GLY A 531 -25.53 -34.10 5.90
CA GLY A 531 -25.70 -34.27 4.47
C GLY A 531 -25.19 -35.60 3.91
N PHE A 532 -25.35 -35.76 2.59
CA PHE A 532 -24.84 -36.88 1.80
C PHE A 532 -24.15 -36.30 0.58
N ALA A 533 -22.83 -36.41 0.53
CA ALA A 533 -22.03 -35.84 -0.55
C ALA A 533 -21.69 -36.93 -1.57
N GLY A 534 -21.60 -36.54 -2.83
CA GLY A 534 -21.03 -37.37 -3.89
C GLY A 534 -19.52 -37.25 -3.96
N CYS A 535 -18.91 -38.06 -4.81
CA CYS A 535 -17.48 -38.12 -5.06
C CYS A 535 -17.21 -38.24 -6.56
N TRP A 536 -16.56 -37.24 -7.15
CA TRP A 536 -16.06 -37.23 -8.51
C TRP A 536 -14.73 -37.97 -8.57
N ILE A 537 -14.65 -39.02 -9.38
CA ILE A 537 -13.45 -39.85 -9.56
C ILE A 537 -12.94 -39.70 -11.00
N LYS A 538 -11.66 -39.42 -11.13
CA LYS A 538 -10.91 -39.48 -12.38
C LYS A 538 -10.38 -40.91 -12.54
N ASP A 539 -10.83 -41.60 -13.59
CA ASP A 539 -10.41 -42.97 -13.91
C ASP A 539 -8.92 -43.05 -14.30
#